data_AF-A0A930QP46-F1
#
_entry.id   AF-A0A930QP46-F1
#
_cell.length_a   1.000
_cell.length_b   1.000
_cell.length_c   1.000
_cell.angle_alpha   90.00
_cell.angle_beta   90.00
_cell.angle_gamma   90.00
#
_symmetry.space_group_name_H-M   'P 1'
#
loop_
_entity.id
_entity.type
_entity.pdbx_description
1 polymer ?
#
loop_
_entity_poly.entity_id
_entity_poly.type
_entity_poly.pdbx_seq_one_letter_code
_entity_poly.pdbx_strand_id
1 'polypeptide(L)' 'MKVDEIRGLSADELTEKLASLKEELFGLRFQHATGQLDNPMRIKDV' A
#
# COMPACT_ATOMS: atom_id res chain seq x y z
N MET A 1 -1.06 2.37 9.11
CA MET A 1 -0.19 3.49 9.51
C MET A 1 -0.76 4.19 10.74
N LYS A 2 0.09 4.71 11.63
CA LYS A 2 -0.35 5.59 12.72
C LYS A 2 -0.38 7.04 12.25
N VAL A 3 -1.37 7.80 12.70
CA VAL A 3 -1.60 9.21 12.27
C VAL A 3 -0.38 10.09 12.55
N ASP A 4 0.36 9.81 13.61
CA ASP A 4 1.55 10.59 14.00
C ASP A 4 2.72 10.41 13.03
N GLU A 5 2.85 9.24 12.40
CA GLU A 5 3.88 8.97 11.38
C GLU A 5 3.58 9.70 10.06
N ILE A 6 2.31 9.95 9.76
CA ILE A 6 1.89 10.67 8.56
C ILE A 6 2.10 12.18 8.74
N ARG A 7 1.85 12.70 9.94
CA ARG A 7 2.03 14.13 10.26
C ARG A 7 3.48 14.57 10.34
N GLY A 8 4.42 13.63 10.56
CA GLY A 8 5.85 13.91 10.61
C GLY A 8 6.55 13.89 9.24
N LEU A 9 5.87 13.45 8.18
CA LEU A 9 6.44 13.37 6.83
C LEU A 9 6.26 14.70 6.09
N SER A 10 7.25 15.03 5.27
CA SER A 10 7.16 16.14 4.31
C SER A 10 6.20 15.81 3.17
N ALA A 11 5.77 16.84 2.42
CA ALA A 11 4.88 16.66 1.28
C ALA A 11 5.46 15.72 0.21
N ASP A 12 6.77 15.79 -0.04
CA ASP A 12 7.45 14.95 -1.02
C ASP A 12 7.49 13.49 -0.56
N GLU A 13 7.84 13.24 0.70
CA GLU A 13 7.85 11.90 1.30
C GLU A 13 6.44 11.27 1.33
N LEU A 14 5.40 12.07 1.60
CA LEU A 14 4.02 11.60 1.51
C LEU A 14 3.65 11.18 0.10
N THR A 15 4.12 11.93 -0.91
CA THR A 15 3.83 11.66 -2.31
C THR A 15 4.54 10.39 -2.79
N GLU A 16 5.81 10.22 -2.42
CA GLU A 16 6.60 9.02 -2.71
C GLU A 16 5.99 7.78 -2.04
N LYS A 17 5.60 7.90 -0.77
CA LYS A 17 4.99 6.79 -0.02
C LYS A 17 3.62 6.41 -0.59
N LEU A 18 2.84 7.38 -1.04
CA LEU A 18 1.56 7.13 -1.72
C LEU A 18 1.78 6.39 -3.05
N ALA A 19 2.81 6.76 -3.82
CA ALA A 19 3.17 6.06 -5.05
C ALA A 19 3.58 4.60 -4.77
N SER A 20 4.43 4.38 -3.75
CA SER A 20 4.86 3.04 -3.33
C SER A 20 3.66 2.16 -2.90
N LEU A 21 2.77 2.67 -2.06
CA LEU A 21 1.58 1.93 -1.61
C LEU A 21 0.64 1.57 -2.77
N LYS A 22 0.50 2.45 -3.78
CA LYS A 22 -0.29 2.15 -4.98
C LYS A 22 0.31 1.01 -5.80
N GLU A 23 1.62 0.97 -5.93
CA GLU A 23 2.31 -0.09 -6.65
C GLU A 23 2.14 -1.43 -5.94
N GLU A 24 2.29 -1.44 -4.61
CA GLU A 24 2.05 -2.62 -3.77
C GLU A 24 0.59 -3.10 -3.89
N LEU A 25 -0.38 -2.19 -3.78
CA LEU A 25 -1.80 -2.51 -3.93
C LEU A 25 -2.12 -3.07 -5.32
N PHE A 26 -1.51 -2.54 -6.37
CA PHE A 26 -1.66 -3.07 -7.73
C PHE A 26 -1.12 -4.50 -7.83
N GLY A 27 0.09 -4.76 -7.30
CA GLY A 27 0.67 -6.09 -7.25
C GLY A 27 -0.21 -7.09 -6.50
N LEU A 28 -0.73 -6.71 -5.33
CA LEU A 28 -1.64 -7.55 -4.56
C LEU A 28 -2.96 -7.81 -5.28
N ARG A 29 -3.54 -6.81 -5.94
CA ARG A 29 -4.76 -6.98 -6.77
C ARG A 29 -4.50 -7.90 -7.96
N PHE A 30 -3.33 -7.80 -8.57
CA PHE A 30 -2.92 -8.68 -9.67
C PHE A 30 -2.77 -10.13 -9.19
N GLN A 31 -2.05 -10.35 -8.09
CA GLN A 31 -1.92 -11.67 -7.45
C GLN A 31 -3.27 -12.27 -7.03
N HIS A 32 -4.19 -11.42 -6.55
CA HIS A 32 -5.54 -11.86 -6.21
C HIS A 32 -6.35 -12.26 -7.45
N ALA A 33 -6.24 -11.50 -8.55
CA ALA A 33 -6.90 -11.82 -9.80
C ALA A 33 -6.34 -13.11 -10.45
N THR A 34 -5.05 -13.40 -10.27
CA THR A 34 -4.44 -14.66 -10.74
C THR A 34 -4.64 -15.84 -9.78
N GLY A 35 -5.26 -15.62 -8.62
CA GLY A 35 -5.49 -16.66 -7.61
C GLY A 35 -4.23 -17.11 -6.87
N GLN A 36 -3.14 -16.36 -6.95
CA GLN A 36 -1.85 -16.64 -6.31
C GLN A 36 -1.65 -15.86 -5.00
N LEU A 37 -2.67 -15.13 -4.55
CA LEU A 37 -2.59 -14.37 -3.31
C LEU A 37 -2.91 -15.25 -2.10
N ASP A 38 -1.87 -15.61 -1.35
CA ASP A 38 -1.99 -16.46 -0.15
C ASP A 38 -2.85 -15.81 0.96
N ASN A 39 -2.85 -14.48 1.06
CA ASN A 39 -3.62 -13.77 2.07
C ASN A 39 -4.34 -12.52 1.49
N PRO A 40 -5.62 -12.65 1.10
CA PRO A 40 -6.44 -11.55 0.60
C PRO A 40 -6.63 -10.39 1.59
N MET A 41 -6.46 -10.60 2.90
CA MET A 41 -6.59 -9.53 3.90
C MET A 41 -5.51 -8.46 3.72
N ARG A 42 -4.34 -8.81 3.15
CA ARG A 42 -3.28 -7.83 2.87
C ARG A 42 -3.73 -6.70 1.95
N ILE A 43 -4.69 -6.92 1.05
CA ILE A 43 -5.23 -5.87 0.18
C ILE A 43 -5.91 -4.76 0.99
N LYS A 44 -6.45 -5.07 2.17
CA LYS A 44 -7.13 -4.09 3.04
C LYS A 44 -6.19 -3.35 3.98
N ASP A 45 -5.00 -3.88 4.22
CA ASP A 45 -4.02 -3.32 5.15
C ASP A 45 -3.10 -2.28 4.51
N VAL A 46 -3.08 -2.23 3.17
CA VAL A 46 -2.36 -1.27 2.31
C VAL A 46 -3.25 -0.08 2.00
#